data_AF-A0A841GL68-F1
#
_entry.id   AF-A0A841GL68-F1
#
_cell.length_a   1.000
_cell.length_b   1.000
_cell.length_c   1.000
_cell.angle_alpha   90.00
_cell.angle_beta   90.00
_cell.angle_gamma   90.00
#
_symmetry.space_group_name_H-M   'P 1'
#
loop_
_entity.id
_entity.type
_entity.pdbx_description
1 polymer ?
#
loop_
_entity_poly.entity_id
_entity_poly.type
_entity_poly.pdbx_seq_one_letter_code
_entity_poly.pdbx_strand_id
1 'polypeptide(L)'
;MADLAHNGSFLFYVLAAIALCGIMIGLAAFLGGRAYGRSKNKPFESGVDSVGSARLRFSAKFYLIAMFFVIFDVEALFLFAWSVSVRESGWLGFLEAATFVVLLLVGLIYLWRIGALDWAPKDQPSSSHHTDQSR
;
A
#
# COMPACT_ATOMS: atom_id res chain seq x y z
N MET A 1 32.11 15.03 -18.80
CA MET A 1 32.23 13.61 -19.24
C MET A 1 31.84 12.63 -18.14
N ALA A 2 32.21 12.88 -16.88
CA ALA A 2 31.80 12.03 -15.74
C ALA A 2 30.28 11.93 -15.54
N ASP A 3 29.53 13.03 -15.71
CA ASP A 3 28.06 13.02 -15.54
C ASP A 3 27.34 12.20 -16.61
N LEU A 4 27.82 12.24 -17.86
CA LEU A 4 27.24 11.44 -18.95
C LEU A 4 27.51 9.94 -18.76
N ALA A 5 28.70 9.59 -18.26
CA ALA A 5 29.04 8.22 -17.94
C ALA A 5 28.28 7.71 -16.71
N HIS A 6 28.06 8.54 -15.69
CA HIS A 6 27.27 8.19 -14.51
C HIS A 6 25.80 7.92 -14.88
N ASN A 7 25.17 8.84 -15.60
CA ASN A 7 23.79 8.68 -16.07
C ASN A 7 23.63 7.48 -17.01
N GLY A 8 24.63 7.23 -17.88
CA GLY A 8 24.67 6.06 -18.74
C GLY A 8 24.80 4.75 -17.96
N SER A 9 25.65 4.71 -16.93
CA SER A 9 25.81 3.52 -16.08
C SER A 9 24.57 3.21 -15.25
N PHE A 10 23.89 4.24 -14.74
CA PHE A 10 22.61 4.09 -14.05
C PHE A 10 21.52 3.54 -14.97
N LEU A 11 21.39 4.11 -16.18
CA LEU A 11 20.43 3.62 -17.17
C LEU A 11 20.72 2.17 -17.56
N PHE A 12 21.98 1.83 -17.80
CA PHE A 12 22.40 0.47 -18.11
C PHE A 12 22.03 -0.50 -16.98
N TYR A 13 22.27 -0.13 -15.72
CA TYR A 13 21.91 -0.94 -14.56
C TYR A 13 20.40 -1.22 -14.49
N VAL A 14 19.57 -0.18 -14.66
CA VAL A 14 18.11 -0.32 -14.66
C VAL A 14 17.64 -1.24 -15.80
N LEU A 15 18.19 -1.05 -17.01
CA LEU A 15 17.86 -1.90 -18.16
C LEU A 15 18.30 -3.35 -17.95
N ALA A 16 19.49 -3.56 -17.40
CA ALA A 16 19.99 -4.90 -17.10
C ALA A 16 19.13 -5.60 -16.04
N ALA A 17 18.67 -4.89 -15.02
CA ALA A 17 17.76 -5.43 -14.00
C ALA A 17 16.41 -5.85 -14.60
N ILE A 18 15.81 -4.99 -15.44
CA ILE A 18 14.55 -5.30 -16.14
C ILE A 18 14.75 -6.48 -17.09
N ALA A 19 15.84 -6.51 -17.85
CA ALA A 19 16.17 -7.59 -18.77
C ALA A 19 16.36 -8.91 -18.03
N LEU A 20 17.04 -8.91 -16.88
CA LEU A 20 17.22 -10.10 -16.05
C LEU A 20 15.87 -10.65 -15.57
N CYS A 21 15.00 -9.80 -15.03
CA CYS A 21 13.64 -10.19 -14.65
C CYS A 21 12.87 -10.78 -15.83
N GLY A 22 12.96 -10.13 -17.00
CA GLY A 22 12.34 -10.61 -18.24
C GLY A 22 12.86 -11.98 -18.69
N ILE A 23 14.18 -12.20 -18.62
CA ILE A 23 14.82 -13.48 -18.92
C ILE A 23 14.37 -14.55 -17.94
N MET A 24 14.30 -14.27 -16.65
CA MET A 24 13.84 -15.23 -15.65
C MET A 24 12.38 -15.64 -15.88
N ILE A 25 11.49 -14.69 -16.16
CA ILE A 25 10.09 -14.96 -16.51
C ILE A 25 10.01 -15.76 -17.83
N GLY A 26 10.80 -15.39 -18.83
CA GLY A 26 10.87 -16.07 -20.12
C GLY A 26 11.35 -17.51 -20.02
N LEU A 27 12.42 -17.76 -19.27
CA LEU A 27 12.94 -19.09 -18.97
C LEU A 27 11.94 -19.91 -18.17
N ALA A 28 11.30 -19.33 -17.15
CA ALA A 28 10.25 -20.01 -16.38
C ALA A 28 9.06 -20.40 -17.26
N ALA A 29 8.68 -19.55 -18.21
CA ALA A 29 7.59 -19.82 -19.16
C ALA A 29 7.97 -20.84 -20.26
N PHE A 30 9.26 -20.93 -20.62
CA PHE A 30 9.77 -21.86 -21.63
C PHE A 30 10.07 -23.25 -21.05
N LEU A 31 10.69 -23.31 -19.86
CA LEU A 31 11.02 -24.58 -19.17
C LEU A 31 9.83 -25.10 -18.35
N GLY A 32 8.87 -24.25 -18.00
CA GLY A 32 7.69 -24.63 -17.22
C GLY A 32 6.73 -25.51 -18.02
N GLY A 33 6.43 -26.71 -17.50
CA GLY A 33 5.44 -27.60 -18.07
C GLY A 33 4.04 -26.97 -18.06
N ARG A 34 3.52 -26.60 -19.23
CA ARG A 34 2.17 -26.03 -19.39
C ARG A 34 1.11 -27.13 -19.29
N ALA A 35 0.58 -27.36 -18.09
CA ALA A 35 -0.58 -28.22 -17.89
C ALA A 35 -1.88 -27.44 -18.13
N TYR A 36 -2.53 -27.68 -19.27
CA TYR A 36 -3.84 -27.09 -19.61
C TYR A 36 -4.98 -27.92 -19.00
N GLY A 37 -5.26 -27.70 -17.71
CA GLY A 37 -6.42 -28.26 -17.02
C GLY A 37 -7.52 -27.21 -16.83
N ARG A 38 -8.78 -27.54 -17.12
CA ARG A 38 -9.95 -26.64 -16.96
C ARG A 38 -10.16 -26.16 -15.53
N SER A 39 -9.63 -26.89 -14.54
CA SER A 39 -9.60 -26.53 -13.12
C SER A 39 -8.40 -25.69 -12.68
N LYS A 40 -7.32 -25.63 -13.48
CA LYS A 40 -6.08 -24.89 -13.15
C LYS A 40 -6.27 -23.36 -13.20
N ASN A 41 -7.22 -22.89 -14.00
CA ASN A 41 -7.54 -21.47 -14.17
C ASN A 41 -8.70 -21.00 -13.30
N LYS A 42 -9.24 -21.86 -12.41
CA LYS A 42 -10.26 -21.45 -11.45
C LYS A 42 -9.59 -20.92 -10.18
N PRO A 43 -10.07 -19.80 -9.59
CA PRO A 43 -9.67 -19.38 -8.26
C PRO A 43 -9.85 -20.52 -7.25
N PHE A 44 -8.89 -20.68 -6.34
CA PHE A 44 -8.95 -21.71 -5.32
C PHE A 44 -9.92 -21.29 -4.21
N GLU A 45 -11.01 -22.04 -4.07
CA GLU A 45 -12.07 -21.78 -3.08
C GLU A 45 -12.54 -23.11 -2.48
N SER A 46 -11.61 -24.02 -2.16
CA SER A 46 -11.88 -25.34 -1.55
C SER A 46 -12.97 -26.18 -2.25
N GLY A 47 -13.17 -26.01 -3.56
CA GLY A 47 -14.20 -26.72 -4.34
C GLY A 47 -15.56 -26.01 -4.45
N VAL A 48 -15.69 -24.81 -3.89
CA VAL A 48 -16.88 -23.95 -4.08
C VAL A 48 -16.65 -23.11 -5.33
N ASP A 49 -17.60 -23.08 -6.27
CA ASP A 49 -17.51 -22.11 -7.37
C ASP A 49 -17.71 -20.71 -6.79
N SER A 50 -16.83 -19.75 -7.09
CA SER A 50 -17.00 -18.36 -6.64
C SER A 50 -18.31 -17.81 -7.19
N VAL A 51 -19.34 -17.77 -6.33
CA VAL A 51 -20.66 -17.24 -6.64
C VAL A 51 -20.75 -15.81 -6.12
N GLY A 52 -20.80 -14.84 -7.04
CA GLY A 52 -21.00 -13.44 -6.69
C GLY A 52 -20.16 -12.46 -7.50
N SER A 53 -20.49 -11.17 -7.37
CA SER A 53 -19.69 -10.09 -7.96
C SER A 53 -18.43 -9.87 -7.14
N ALA A 54 -17.26 -9.79 -7.80
CA ALA A 54 -16.00 -9.38 -7.17
C ALA A 54 -16.00 -7.93 -6.64
N ARG A 55 -17.13 -7.22 -6.74
CA ARG A 55 -17.34 -5.89 -6.15
C ARG A 55 -17.72 -5.99 -4.69
N LEU A 56 -16.79 -6.44 -3.87
CA LEU A 56 -16.89 -6.28 -2.43
C LEU A 56 -16.67 -4.79 -2.10
N ARG A 57 -17.60 -4.18 -1.38
CA ARG A 57 -17.39 -2.83 -0.83
C ARG A 57 -16.35 -2.95 0.29
N PHE A 58 -15.08 -2.77 -0.07
CA PHE A 58 -14.02 -2.62 0.90
C PHE A 58 -14.34 -1.45 1.83
N SER A 59 -14.03 -1.62 3.13
CA SER A 59 -14.38 -0.61 4.12
C SER A 59 -13.75 0.75 3.76
N ALA A 60 -14.46 1.85 4.05
CA ALA A 60 -13.98 3.22 3.80
C ALA A 60 -12.65 3.54 4.53
N LYS A 61 -12.24 2.70 5.49
CA LYS A 61 -10.99 2.83 6.25
C LYS A 61 -9.75 2.78 5.34
N PHE A 62 -9.74 1.92 4.32
CA PHE A 62 -8.62 1.83 3.38
C PHE A 62 -8.42 3.13 2.59
N TYR A 63 -9.52 3.79 2.22
CA TYR A 63 -9.48 5.06 1.52
C TYR A 63 -8.93 6.18 2.41
N LEU A 64 -9.37 6.26 3.68
CA LEU A 64 -8.89 7.27 4.63
C LEU A 64 -7.38 7.17 4.85
N ILE A 65 -6.85 5.95 4.95
CA ILE A 65 -5.41 5.72 5.12
C ILE A 65 -4.63 6.06 3.86
N ALA A 66 -5.14 5.68 2.68
CA ALA A 66 -4.50 6.03 1.40
C ALA A 66 -4.46 7.54 1.18
N MET A 67 -5.56 8.25 1.47
CA MET A 67 -5.61 9.72 1.39
C MET A 67 -4.62 10.36 2.37
N PHE A 68 -4.58 9.88 3.62
CA PHE A 68 -3.63 10.38 4.62
C PHE A 68 -2.17 10.14 4.21
N PHE A 69 -1.86 8.97 3.62
CA PHE A 69 -0.53 8.67 3.11
C PHE A 69 -0.10 9.64 2.00
N VAL A 70 -0.97 9.94 1.04
CA VAL A 70 -0.68 10.90 -0.04
C VAL A 70 -0.42 12.30 0.53
N ILE A 71 -1.23 12.75 1.48
CA ILE A 71 -1.02 14.05 2.14
C ILE A 71 0.31 14.06 2.90
N PHE A 72 0.59 13.03 3.70
CA PHE A 72 1.84 12.92 4.44
C PHE A 72 3.08 12.87 3.54
N ASP A 73 3.01 12.20 2.39
CA ASP A 73 4.10 12.12 1.41
C ASP A 73 4.39 13.49 0.78
N VAL A 74 3.35 14.24 0.41
CA VAL A 74 3.48 15.61 -0.11
C VAL A 74 4.08 16.55 0.95
N GLU A 75 3.67 16.42 2.20
CA GLU A 75 4.21 17.18 3.32
C GLU A 75 5.69 16.88 3.58
N ALA A 76 6.10 15.61 3.48
CA ALA A 76 7.49 15.22 3.57
C ALA A 76 8.34 15.84 2.44
N LEU A 77 7.79 15.95 1.23
CA LEU A 77 8.44 16.64 0.11
C LEU A 77 8.67 18.14 0.42
N PHE A 78 7.69 18.82 1.01
CA PHE A 78 7.84 20.22 1.42
C PHE A 78 8.89 20.40 2.51
N LEU A 79 8.89 19.53 3.53
CA LEU A 79 9.91 19.54 4.58
C LEU A 79 11.30 19.26 4.02
N PHE A 80 11.42 18.37 3.03
CA PHE A 80 12.69 18.11 2.36
C PHE A 80 13.19 19.34 1.59
N ALA A 81 12.32 20.00 0.82
CA ALA A 81 12.67 21.22 0.10
C ALA A 81 13.13 22.34 1.06
N TRP A 82 12.41 22.54 2.17
CA TRP A 82 12.82 23.47 3.23
C TRP A 82 14.15 23.05 3.88
N SER A 83 14.37 21.77 4.13
CA SER A 83 15.59 21.24 4.75
C SER A 83 16.85 21.55 3.93
N VAL A 84 16.74 21.64 2.60
CA VAL A 84 17.87 21.99 1.72
C VAL A 84 18.32 23.44 1.93
N SER A 85 17.40 24.35 2.24
CA SER A 85 17.66 25.78 2.42
C SER A 85 17.50 26.27 3.87
N VAL A 86 17.66 25.37 4.85
CA VAL A 86 17.39 25.66 6.27
C VAL A 86 18.22 26.83 6.80
N ARG A 87 19.42 27.05 6.23
CA ARG A 87 20.33 28.12 6.65
C ARG A 87 19.85 29.49 6.20
N GLU A 88 19.23 29.57 5.03
CA GLU A 88 18.72 30.80 4.44
C GLU A 88 17.35 31.18 5.01
N SER A 89 16.51 30.18 5.32
CA SER A 89 15.14 30.41 5.81
C SER A 89 15.05 30.86 7.28
N GLY A 90 16.10 30.62 8.08
CA GLY A 90 16.20 31.08 9.46
C GLY A 90 15.03 30.62 10.35
N TRP A 91 14.71 31.41 11.39
CA TRP A 91 13.69 31.06 12.38
C TRP A 91 12.25 31.05 11.81
N LEU A 92 11.99 31.88 10.80
CA LEU A 92 10.68 31.93 10.15
C LEU A 92 10.37 30.62 9.41
N GLY A 93 11.32 30.12 8.61
CA GLY A 93 11.15 28.83 7.93
C GLY A 93 11.03 27.65 8.91
N PHE A 94 11.71 27.71 10.05
CA PHE A 94 11.54 26.71 11.10
C PHE A 94 10.11 26.70 11.67
N LEU A 95 9.52 27.88 11.91
CA LEU A 95 8.15 27.97 12.39
C LEU A 95 7.13 27.46 11.36
N GLU A 96 7.36 27.74 10.07
CA GLU A 96 6.55 27.20 8.97
C GLU A 96 6.61 25.68 8.93
N ALA A 97 7.82 25.10 8.93
CA ALA A 97 8.04 23.66 8.94
C ALA A 97 7.42 22.99 10.18
N ALA A 98 7.57 23.60 11.36
CA ALA A 98 6.97 23.11 12.60
C ALA A 98 5.43 23.13 12.53
N THR A 99 4.85 24.16 11.92
CA THR A 99 3.39 24.28 11.74
C THR A 99 2.86 23.18 10.83
N PHE A 100 3.55 22.88 9.73
CA PHE A 100 3.22 21.76 8.83
C PHE A 100 3.20 20.42 9.55
N VAL A 101 4.24 20.13 10.36
CA VAL A 101 4.29 18.91 11.17
C VAL A 101 3.15 18.83 12.18
N VAL A 102 2.83 19.94 12.86
CA VAL A 102 1.75 19.99 13.85
C VAL A 102 0.38 19.75 13.18
N LEU A 103 0.13 20.33 12.00
CA LEU A 103 -1.11 20.11 11.26
C LEU A 103 -1.33 18.62 10.94
N LEU A 104 -0.29 17.93 10.48
CA LEU A 104 -0.35 16.48 10.24
C LEU A 104 -0.58 15.68 11.51
N LEU A 105 0.09 16.04 12.62
CA LEU A 105 -0.11 15.38 13.90
C LEU A 105 -1.55 15.51 14.38
N VAL A 106 -2.16 16.69 14.24
CA VAL A 106 -3.58 16.90 14.57
C VAL A 106 -4.48 16.04 13.70
N GLY A 107 -4.22 15.99 12.38
CA GLY A 107 -4.96 15.13 11.45
C GLY A 107 -4.85 13.63 11.79
N LEU A 108 -3.65 13.17 12.16
CA LEU A 108 -3.40 11.80 12.58
C LEU A 108 -4.13 11.45 13.88
N ILE A 109 -4.04 12.32 14.89
CA ILE A 109 -4.74 12.13 16.17
C ILE A 109 -6.25 12.07 15.93
N TYR A 110 -6.80 12.93 15.06
CA TYR A 110 -8.21 12.91 14.71
C TYR A 110 -8.64 11.58 14.08
N LEU A 111 -7.88 11.08 13.09
CA LEU A 111 -8.14 9.78 12.46
C LEU A 111 -8.08 8.62 13.46
N TRP A 112 -7.10 8.66 14.37
CA TRP A 112 -6.96 7.66 15.42
C TRP A 112 -8.14 7.65 16.38
N ARG A 113 -8.61 8.84 16.79
CA ARG A 113 -9.80 8.99 17.66
C ARG A 113 -11.09 8.45 17.03
N ILE A 114 -11.23 8.55 15.71
CA ILE A 114 -12.42 8.03 14.98
C ILE A 114 -12.38 6.51 14.83
N GLY A 115 -11.27 5.85 15.19
CA GLY A 115 -11.12 4.41 15.00
C GLY A 115 -11.01 4.04 13.52
N ALA A 116 -10.63 4.99 12.65
CA ALA A 116 -10.33 4.72 11.25
C ALA A 116 -9.13 3.77 11.12
N LEU A 117 -8.26 3.75 12.14
CA LEU A 117 -7.13 2.84 12.27
C LEU A 117 -7.45 1.50 12.96
N ASP A 118 -8.68 1.30 13.44
CA ASP A 118 -9.02 0.13 14.24
C ASP A 118 -9.52 -1.01 13.34
N TRP A 119 -8.73 -2.07 13.28
CA TRP A 119 -8.90 -3.20 12.37
C TRP A 119 -9.52 -4.43 13.02
N ALA A 120 -9.69 -4.41 14.36
CA ALA A 120 -10.23 -5.56 15.07
C ALA A 120 -11.72 -5.76 14.74
N PRO A 121 -12.11 -6.93 14.19
CA PRO A 121 -13.51 -7.33 14.17
C PRO A 121 -13.99 -7.39 15.62
N LYS A 122 -15.12 -6.76 15.93
CA LYS A 122 -15.79 -7.02 17.21
C LYS A 122 -16.38 -8.42 17.10
N ASP A 123 -15.70 -9.38 17.70
CA ASP A 123 -16.16 -10.74 17.93
C ASP A 123 -17.50 -10.67 18.67
N GLN A 124 -18.57 -10.81 17.89
CA GLN A 124 -19.92 -10.87 18.41
C GLN A 124 -20.10 -12.30 18.94
N PRO A 125 -20.30 -12.49 20.27
CA PRO A 125 -20.51 -13.83 20.79
C PRO A 125 -21.80 -14.36 20.15
N SER A 126 -21.72 -15.48 19.43
CA SER A 126 -22.89 -16.18 18.96
C SER A 126 -23.65 -16.66 20.19
N SER A 127 -24.79 -16.02 20.49
CA SER A 127 -25.75 -16.55 21.44
C SER A 127 -26.30 -17.84 20.84
N SER A 128 -25.69 -18.97 21.19
CA SER A 128 -26.20 -20.31 20.90
C SER A 128 -27.48 -20.49 21.71
N HIS A 129 -28.60 -20.06 21.13
CA HIS A 129 -29.92 -20.55 21.51
C HIS A 129 -29.99 -22.03 21.11
N HIS A 130 -29.41 -22.89 21.95
CA HIS A 130 -29.78 -24.30 22.02
C HIS A 130 -31.21 -24.37 22.58
N THR A 131 -32.19 -24.21 21.70
CA THR A 131 -33.54 -24.71 21.99
C THR A 131 -33.51 -26.20 21.68
N ASP A 132 -33.34 -26.96 22.75
CA ASP A 132 -33.58 -28.39 22.81
C ASP A 132 -35.07 -28.63 22.55
N GLN A 133 -35.43 -28.96 21.31
CA GLN A 133 -36.76 -29.44 20.91
C GLN A 133 -36.67 -30.94 20.61
N SER A 134 -36.52 -31.70 21.69
CA SER A 134 -36.85 -33.12 21.74
C SER A 134 -38.02 -33.32 22.71
N ARG A 135 -39.25 -33.17 22.20
CA ARG A 135 -40.44 -33.80 22.80
C ARG A 135 -41.61 -33.87 21.84
#